data_AF-A0A850M2G8-F1
#
_entry.id   AF-A0A850M2G8-F1
#
_cell.length_a   1.000
_cell.length_b   1.000
_cell.length_c   1.000
_cell.angle_alpha   90.00
_cell.angle_beta   90.00
_cell.angle_gamma   90.00
#
_symmetry.space_group_name_H-M   'P 1'
#
loop_
_entity.id
_entity.type
_entity.pdbx_description
1 polymer ?
#
loop_
_entity_poly.entity_id
_entity_poly.type
_entity_poly.pdbx_seq_one_letter_code
_entity_poly.pdbx_strand_id
1 'polypeptide(L)'
;MKFKKGIIQFTAISIVLLFIIGSTPRFDAFITVSSVDNKNIFSLSTSWANATVISDDPTGWNNGDSWYPAIAIDSAGNVHVVWEDWTIGEWGTDIEIMYANYTAMGWSNATVISDDATGWNTETSYDPDIAIDGDGNVHVVWYDDTDSVGEWGTDLEIMYANRTGAGWSNATVISDDATGWNDGSSLYPDIAIDGNGNVHVVWGDATNGEWGSDSEIMYSKKSAPSSPQTPSEESPVYLIGQQGGGDISSFLLSPLGLGIIAGFGAMFLILVVIVINNNKTIKELKKIIKTPTSKKSIEK
;
A
#
# COMPACT_ATOMS: atom_id res chain seq x y z
N MET A 1 -51.03 6.22 31.92
CA MET A 1 -49.61 5.88 31.63
C MET A 1 -49.62 4.93 30.44
N LYS A 2 -49.21 5.38 29.25
CA LYS A 2 -49.30 4.61 27.99
C LYS A 2 -48.22 3.52 27.96
N PHE A 3 -48.60 2.26 27.86
CA PHE A 3 -47.66 1.18 27.52
C PHE A 3 -47.26 1.32 26.04
N LYS A 4 -45.98 1.58 25.78
CA LYS A 4 -45.42 1.49 24.42
C LYS A 4 -45.39 0.00 24.00
N LYS A 5 -46.06 -0.34 22.90
CA LYS A 5 -45.89 -1.62 22.20
C LYS A 5 -44.42 -1.77 21.82
N GLY A 6 -43.71 -2.70 22.44
CA GLY A 6 -42.38 -3.12 21.99
C GLY A 6 -42.54 -3.96 20.73
N ILE A 7 -42.01 -3.49 19.61
CA ILE A 7 -41.84 -4.28 18.39
C ILE A 7 -40.62 -5.17 18.66
N ILE A 8 -40.82 -6.49 18.68
CA ILE A 8 -39.72 -7.46 18.69
C ILE A 8 -39.30 -7.65 17.23
N GLN A 9 -38.16 -7.08 16.83
CA GLN A 9 -37.55 -7.37 15.53
C GLN A 9 -36.83 -8.72 15.63
N PHE A 10 -37.19 -9.66 14.78
CA PHE A 10 -36.42 -10.87 14.53
C PHE A 10 -35.61 -10.65 13.25
N THR A 11 -34.28 -10.77 13.33
CA THR A 11 -33.42 -10.83 12.15
C THR A 11 -33.24 -12.31 11.81
N ALA A 12 -33.88 -12.78 10.74
CA ALA A 12 -33.60 -14.10 10.18
C ALA A 12 -32.55 -13.93 9.06
N ILE A 13 -31.34 -14.46 9.26
CA ILE A 13 -30.33 -14.54 8.21
C ILE A 13 -30.59 -15.86 7.47
N SER A 14 -31.15 -15.79 6.27
CA SER A 14 -31.26 -16.95 5.37
C SER A 14 -30.10 -16.91 4.39
N ILE A 15 -29.21 -17.89 4.45
CA ILE A 15 -28.14 -18.09 3.46
C ILE A 15 -28.70 -19.07 2.42
N VAL A 16 -28.91 -18.60 1.19
CA VAL A 16 -29.25 -19.46 0.05
C VAL A 16 -27.96 -19.73 -0.72
N LEU A 17 -27.43 -20.96 -0.63
CA LEU A 17 -26.36 -21.41 -1.53
C LEU A 17 -27.00 -21.99 -2.80
N LEU A 18 -26.72 -21.37 -3.96
CA LEU A 18 -27.02 -21.95 -5.26
C LEU A 18 -25.75 -22.63 -5.79
N PHE A 19 -25.79 -23.95 -5.98
CA PHE A 19 -24.70 -24.68 -6.63
C PHE A 19 -24.90 -24.69 -8.14
N ILE A 20 -24.03 -24.02 -8.89
CA ILE A 20 -23.86 -24.26 -10.33
C ILE A 20 -22.73 -25.28 -10.48
N ILE A 21 -23.03 -26.43 -11.06
CA ILE A 21 -22.04 -27.49 -11.31
C ILE A 21 -21.26 -27.12 -12.57
N GLY A 22 -19.96 -26.83 -12.43
CA GLY A 22 -19.00 -26.75 -13.52
C GLY A 22 -18.35 -25.37 -13.67
N SER A 23 -17.04 -25.31 -13.44
CA SER A 23 -16.10 -24.17 -13.53
C SER A 23 -16.11 -23.14 -12.39
N THR A 24 -14.99 -23.13 -11.63
CA THR A 24 -14.53 -22.20 -10.58
C THR A 24 -15.57 -21.70 -9.56
N PRO A 25 -15.46 -22.03 -8.26
CA PRO A 25 -16.36 -21.47 -7.26
C PRO A 25 -16.15 -19.94 -7.15
N ARG A 26 -17.14 -19.18 -7.61
CA ARG A 26 -17.26 -17.74 -7.34
C ARG A 26 -18.06 -17.59 -6.05
N PHE A 27 -17.44 -17.06 -5.00
CA PHE A 27 -18.12 -16.76 -3.75
C PHE A 27 -18.81 -15.41 -3.85
N ASP A 28 -20.00 -15.38 -4.45
CA ASP A 28 -20.84 -14.18 -4.41
C ASP A 28 -21.68 -14.22 -3.12
N ALA A 29 -21.26 -13.46 -2.10
CA ALA A 29 -22.03 -13.28 -0.87
C ALA A 29 -23.16 -12.26 -1.13
N PHE A 30 -24.37 -12.75 -1.40
CA PHE A 30 -25.56 -11.88 -1.47
C PHE A 30 -26.17 -11.70 -0.08
N ILE A 31 -25.93 -10.54 0.54
CA ILE A 31 -26.67 -10.14 1.74
C ILE A 31 -28.03 -9.59 1.29
N THR A 32 -29.10 -10.35 1.50
CA THR A 32 -30.46 -9.83 1.31
C THR A 32 -30.94 -9.24 2.64
N VAL A 33 -30.89 -7.92 2.79
CA VAL A 33 -31.43 -7.23 3.98
C VAL A 33 -32.95 -7.07 3.81
N SER A 34 -33.74 -7.99 4.36
CA SER A 34 -35.20 -7.87 4.41
C SER A 34 -35.67 -7.17 5.69
N SER A 35 -35.29 -5.90 5.86
CA SER A 35 -36.04 -4.95 6.71
C SER A 35 -35.53 -3.53 6.42
N VAL A 36 -36.24 -2.83 5.54
CA VAL A 36 -35.92 -1.43 5.24
C VAL A 36 -36.57 -0.55 6.31
N ASP A 37 -35.81 -0.20 7.35
CA ASP A 37 -36.07 1.06 8.05
C ASP A 37 -35.58 2.17 7.11
N ASN A 38 -36.54 2.92 6.54
CA ASN A 38 -36.39 3.91 5.46
C ASN A 38 -35.58 5.18 5.86
N LYS A 39 -34.52 5.06 6.66
CA LYS A 39 -33.73 6.21 7.14
C LYS A 39 -32.22 6.15 6.95
N ASN A 40 -31.64 5.06 6.46
CA ASN A 40 -30.24 5.03 6.06
C ASN A 40 -30.06 4.14 4.83
N ILE A 41 -30.63 4.57 3.71
CA ILE A 41 -30.14 4.10 2.41
C ILE A 41 -28.82 4.86 2.23
N PHE A 42 -27.69 4.21 2.52
CA PHE A 42 -26.42 4.64 1.97
C PHE A 42 -26.58 4.55 0.46
N SER A 43 -26.92 5.66 -0.17
CA SER A 43 -26.88 5.75 -1.62
C SER A 43 -25.42 5.62 -2.00
N LEU A 44 -25.02 4.43 -2.46
CA LEU A 44 -23.83 4.27 -3.26
C LEU A 44 -24.09 5.12 -4.52
N SER A 45 -23.68 6.38 -4.51
CA SER A 45 -23.70 7.20 -5.70
C SER A 45 -22.68 6.59 -6.65
N THR A 46 -23.16 5.87 -7.66
CA THR A 46 -22.32 5.29 -8.72
C THR A 46 -21.95 6.35 -9.78
N SER A 47 -22.13 7.63 -9.47
CA SER A 47 -21.82 8.76 -10.32
C SER A 47 -20.50 9.38 -9.89
N TRP A 48 -19.75 9.87 -10.86
CA TRP A 48 -18.62 10.77 -10.60
C TRP A 48 -19.05 11.91 -9.69
N ALA A 49 -18.21 12.21 -8.68
CA ALA A 49 -18.35 13.45 -7.93
C ALA A 49 -18.03 14.65 -8.83
N ASN A 50 -18.40 15.85 -8.39
CA ASN A 50 -17.99 17.07 -9.09
C ASN A 50 -16.47 17.21 -9.04
N ALA A 51 -15.88 17.68 -10.14
CA ALA A 51 -14.46 18.03 -10.19
C ALA A 51 -14.16 19.21 -9.25
N THR A 52 -12.99 19.19 -8.64
CA THR A 52 -12.45 20.25 -7.77
C THR A 52 -11.02 20.56 -8.19
N VAL A 53 -10.64 21.84 -8.13
CA VAL A 53 -9.25 22.26 -8.34
C VAL A 53 -8.42 21.87 -7.12
N ILE A 54 -7.23 21.33 -7.35
CA ILE A 54 -6.27 20.92 -6.31
C ILE A 54 -4.89 21.56 -6.48
N SER A 55 -4.59 22.10 -7.67
CA SER A 55 -3.33 22.78 -8.01
C SER A 55 -3.30 24.21 -7.47
N ASP A 56 -4.34 24.99 -7.77
CA ASP A 56 -4.38 26.41 -7.42
C ASP A 56 -4.59 26.64 -5.92
N ASP A 57 -3.84 27.60 -5.39
CA ASP A 57 -4.07 28.14 -4.06
C ASP A 57 -4.94 29.41 -4.14
N PRO A 58 -6.09 29.48 -3.43
CA PRO A 58 -6.89 30.70 -3.31
C PRO A 58 -6.12 31.92 -2.81
N THR A 59 -4.98 31.75 -2.14
CA THR A 59 -4.12 32.87 -1.72
C THR A 59 -3.24 33.44 -2.84
N GLY A 60 -3.18 32.74 -3.98
CA GLY A 60 -2.40 33.11 -5.16
C GLY A 60 -0.94 32.67 -5.14
N TRP A 61 -0.55 31.80 -4.19
CA TRP A 61 0.82 31.27 -4.12
C TRP A 61 1.13 30.30 -5.26
N ASN A 62 0.19 29.43 -5.62
CA ASN A 62 0.19 28.63 -6.84
C ASN A 62 -0.98 29.09 -7.72
N ASN A 63 -0.67 29.70 -8.85
CA ASN A 63 -1.66 30.31 -9.76
C ASN A 63 -1.27 30.20 -11.24
N GLY A 64 -0.24 29.41 -11.53
CA GLY A 64 0.23 29.12 -12.86
C GLY A 64 -0.61 28.05 -13.55
N ASP A 65 -0.19 27.71 -14.76
CA ASP A 65 -0.80 26.58 -15.47
C ASP A 65 -0.23 25.26 -14.94
N SER A 66 -1.09 24.24 -14.80
CA SER A 66 -0.70 22.91 -14.31
C SER A 66 -1.00 21.82 -15.35
N TRP A 67 -0.04 20.90 -15.56
CA TRP A 67 -0.13 19.83 -16.57
C TRP A 67 0.42 18.49 -16.07
N TYR A 68 0.28 17.46 -16.91
CA TYR A 68 0.84 16.11 -16.75
C TYR A 68 0.73 15.53 -15.33
N PRO A 69 -0.50 15.37 -14.78
CA PRO A 69 -0.68 14.84 -13.44
C PRO A 69 -0.44 13.32 -13.40
N ALA A 70 0.23 12.85 -12.36
CA ALA A 70 0.32 11.44 -11.99
C ALA A 70 -0.23 11.20 -10.58
N ILE A 71 -0.74 9.99 -10.33
CA ILE A 71 -1.49 9.65 -9.12
C ILE A 71 -1.17 8.25 -8.62
N ALA A 72 -0.99 8.13 -7.30
CA ALA A 72 -0.88 6.84 -6.62
C ALA A 72 -1.68 6.83 -5.32
N ILE A 73 -2.05 5.62 -4.85
CA ILE A 73 -2.86 5.44 -3.64
C ILE A 73 -2.11 4.51 -2.70
N ASP A 74 -1.95 4.92 -1.45
CA ASP A 74 -1.26 4.13 -0.43
C ASP A 74 -2.17 3.02 0.16
N SER A 75 -1.58 2.14 0.98
CA SER A 75 -2.32 1.03 1.62
C SER A 75 -3.36 1.48 2.66
N ALA A 76 -3.27 2.72 3.14
CA ALA A 76 -4.25 3.34 4.03
C ALA A 76 -5.39 4.03 3.26
N GLY A 77 -5.31 4.09 1.92
CA GLY A 77 -6.27 4.74 1.04
C GLY A 77 -6.08 6.25 0.93
N ASN A 78 -4.93 6.79 1.33
CA ASN A 78 -4.57 8.17 1.03
C ASN A 78 -4.17 8.28 -0.44
N VAL A 79 -4.54 9.37 -1.08
CA VAL A 79 -4.22 9.65 -2.49
C VAL A 79 -3.04 10.60 -2.53
N HIS A 80 -2.10 10.36 -3.43
CA HIS A 80 -0.93 11.18 -3.67
C HIS A 80 -0.93 11.59 -5.13
N VAL A 81 -0.74 12.88 -5.40
CA VAL A 81 -0.75 13.44 -6.75
C VAL A 81 0.47 14.31 -6.94
N VAL A 82 1.08 14.19 -8.11
CA VAL A 82 2.14 15.07 -8.60
C VAL A 82 1.74 15.65 -9.95
N TRP A 83 2.25 16.82 -10.30
CA TRP A 83 1.97 17.49 -11.56
C TRP A 83 3.07 18.52 -11.89
N GLU A 84 3.17 18.90 -13.17
CA GLU A 84 3.95 20.05 -13.62
C GLU A 84 3.20 21.35 -13.34
N ASP A 85 3.89 22.39 -12.89
CA ASP A 85 3.28 23.66 -12.55
C ASP A 85 4.16 24.86 -12.94
N TRP A 86 3.59 25.76 -13.73
CA TRP A 86 4.27 26.97 -14.20
C TRP A 86 3.88 28.20 -13.37
N THR A 87 4.02 28.09 -12.06
CA THR A 87 3.85 29.21 -11.12
C THR A 87 5.20 29.89 -10.91
N ILE A 88 5.23 31.22 -11.08
CA ILE A 88 6.38 32.05 -10.70
C ILE A 88 6.45 32.16 -9.17
N GLY A 89 7.55 31.69 -8.59
CA GLY A 89 7.72 31.59 -7.14
C GLY A 89 9.10 32.03 -6.64
N GLU A 90 9.45 31.58 -5.43
CA GLU A 90 10.80 31.77 -4.88
C GLU A 90 11.84 30.88 -5.58
N TRP A 91 11.38 29.81 -6.22
CA TRP A 91 12.16 28.85 -7.01
C TRP A 91 12.54 29.40 -8.39
N GLY A 92 11.66 30.15 -9.05
CA GLY A 92 12.02 30.75 -10.34
C GLY A 92 10.83 31.09 -11.21
N THR A 93 11.06 30.98 -12.53
CA THR A 93 10.08 31.25 -13.59
C THR A 93 9.89 30.08 -14.55
N ASP A 94 10.62 29.02 -14.30
CA ASP A 94 10.61 27.69 -14.90
C ASP A 94 9.41 26.86 -14.36
N ILE A 95 9.26 25.64 -14.88
CA ILE A 95 8.19 24.70 -14.49
C ILE A 95 8.74 23.75 -13.43
N GLU A 96 7.95 23.57 -12.39
CA GLU A 96 8.29 22.72 -11.26
C GLU A 96 7.37 21.51 -11.16
N ILE A 97 7.84 20.47 -10.48
CA ILE A 97 7.01 19.38 -9.99
C ILE A 97 6.42 19.75 -8.63
N MET A 98 5.10 19.75 -8.59
CA MET A 98 4.31 19.96 -7.38
C MET A 98 3.78 18.63 -6.85
N TYR A 99 3.47 18.61 -5.55
CA TYR A 99 2.85 17.49 -4.87
C TYR A 99 1.71 17.92 -3.94
N ALA A 100 0.64 17.13 -3.89
CA ALA A 100 -0.37 17.19 -2.84
C ALA A 100 -0.89 15.79 -2.50
N ASN A 101 -1.47 15.64 -1.30
CA ASN A 101 -2.11 14.41 -0.90
C ASN A 101 -3.50 14.59 -0.30
N TYR A 102 -4.37 13.62 -0.53
CA TYR A 102 -5.69 13.53 0.08
C TYR A 102 -5.68 12.51 1.20
N THR A 103 -6.07 12.97 2.40
CA THR A 103 -6.21 12.12 3.59
C THR A 103 -7.63 12.23 4.14
N ALA A 104 -7.89 11.60 5.30
CA ALA A 104 -9.14 11.82 6.05
C ALA A 104 -9.42 13.29 6.41
N MET A 105 -8.41 14.17 6.35
CA MET A 105 -8.54 15.61 6.61
C MET A 105 -8.83 16.43 5.34
N GLY A 106 -8.84 15.80 4.16
CA GLY A 106 -8.92 16.47 2.86
C GLY A 106 -7.58 16.56 2.14
N TRP A 107 -7.54 17.39 1.10
CA TRP A 107 -6.33 17.73 0.36
C TRP A 107 -5.38 18.56 1.22
N SER A 108 -4.08 18.29 1.12
CA SER A 108 -3.02 19.19 1.56
C SER A 108 -2.92 20.40 0.64
N ASN A 109 -2.17 21.41 1.08
CA ASN A 109 -1.65 22.40 0.14
C ASN A 109 -0.65 21.74 -0.81
N ALA A 110 -0.49 22.32 -2.00
CA ALA A 110 0.58 21.98 -2.92
C ALA A 110 1.96 22.32 -2.33
N THR A 111 2.97 21.52 -2.66
CA THR A 111 4.37 21.77 -2.32
C THR A 111 5.25 21.47 -3.52
N VAL A 112 6.23 22.33 -3.81
CA VAL A 112 7.29 22.06 -4.78
C VAL A 112 8.19 20.93 -4.27
N ILE A 113 8.60 20.03 -5.15
CA ILE A 113 9.50 18.91 -4.83
C ILE A 113 10.76 18.85 -5.71
N SER A 114 10.75 19.54 -6.84
CA SER A 114 11.87 19.65 -7.79
C SER A 114 12.81 20.81 -7.52
N ASP A 115 12.53 21.64 -6.52
CA ASP A 115 13.46 22.70 -6.11
C ASP A 115 13.55 22.82 -4.58
N ASP A 116 14.67 23.33 -4.11
CA ASP A 116 14.96 23.60 -2.72
C ASP A 116 15.89 24.81 -2.51
N ALA A 117 16.18 25.12 -1.25
CA ALA A 117 17.00 26.28 -0.91
C ALA A 117 18.48 26.18 -1.33
N THR A 118 18.92 25.08 -1.94
CA THR A 118 20.27 24.97 -2.50
C THR A 118 20.39 25.65 -3.86
N GLY A 119 19.26 25.88 -4.56
CA GLY A 119 19.23 26.49 -5.89
C GLY A 119 19.95 25.62 -6.93
N TRP A 120 19.81 24.30 -6.79
CA TRP A 120 20.37 23.36 -7.76
C TRP A 120 19.54 23.35 -9.04
N ASN A 121 18.22 23.41 -8.93
CA ASN A 121 17.33 23.48 -10.08
C ASN A 121 17.31 24.93 -10.57
N THR A 122 17.71 25.15 -11.82
CA THR A 122 17.71 26.49 -12.42
C THR A 122 16.91 26.56 -13.70
N GLU A 123 16.40 25.43 -14.15
CA GLU A 123 15.61 25.31 -15.35
C GLU A 123 14.39 24.43 -15.02
N THR A 124 13.86 23.73 -15.99
CA THR A 124 12.51 23.18 -16.01
C THR A 124 12.48 21.68 -15.74
N SER A 125 11.56 21.28 -14.86
CA SER A 125 11.21 19.89 -14.58
C SER A 125 9.90 19.47 -15.29
N TYR A 126 9.85 18.22 -15.77
CA TYR A 126 8.77 17.71 -16.62
C TYR A 126 8.37 16.26 -16.37
N ASP A 127 7.17 15.89 -16.82
CA ASP A 127 6.54 14.57 -16.85
C ASP A 127 6.82 13.74 -15.58
N PRO A 128 6.26 14.16 -14.43
CA PRO A 128 6.46 13.44 -13.19
C PRO A 128 5.64 12.14 -13.18
N ASP A 129 6.20 11.10 -12.56
CA ASP A 129 5.48 9.86 -12.23
C ASP A 129 5.73 9.43 -10.78
N ILE A 130 4.78 8.71 -10.19
CA ILE A 130 4.69 8.46 -8.75
C ILE A 130 4.33 7.02 -8.42
N ALA A 131 5.06 6.43 -7.47
CA ALA A 131 4.75 5.14 -6.87
C ALA A 131 4.86 5.18 -5.34
N ILE A 132 4.09 4.32 -4.66
CA ILE A 132 4.09 4.22 -3.19
C ILE A 132 4.55 2.81 -2.77
N ASP A 133 5.51 2.75 -1.84
CA ASP A 133 6.00 1.45 -1.33
C ASP A 133 5.07 0.86 -0.25
N GLY A 134 5.39 -0.37 0.18
CA GLY A 134 4.62 -1.08 1.20
C GLY A 134 4.64 -0.42 2.58
N ASP A 135 5.61 0.45 2.85
CA ASP A 135 5.75 1.21 4.10
C ASP A 135 5.02 2.57 4.03
N GLY A 136 4.44 2.92 2.87
CA GLY A 136 3.75 4.18 2.62
C GLY A 136 4.69 5.34 2.27
N ASN A 137 5.93 5.06 1.90
CA ASN A 137 6.83 6.08 1.38
C ASN A 137 6.45 6.42 -0.06
N VAL A 138 6.50 7.71 -0.39
CA VAL A 138 6.23 8.22 -1.73
C VAL A 138 7.53 8.23 -2.52
N HIS A 139 7.51 7.79 -3.76
CA HIS A 139 8.63 7.85 -4.70
C HIS A 139 8.17 8.59 -5.94
N VAL A 140 8.93 9.61 -6.35
CA VAL A 140 8.63 10.41 -7.53
C VAL A 140 9.85 10.45 -8.42
N VAL A 141 9.60 10.33 -9.73
CA VAL A 141 10.58 10.54 -10.79
C VAL A 141 10.05 11.60 -11.75
N TRP A 142 10.95 12.32 -12.39
CA TRP A 142 10.66 13.32 -13.43
C TRP A 142 11.91 13.46 -14.29
N TYR A 143 11.86 14.22 -15.38
CA TYR A 143 13.07 14.64 -16.09
C TYR A 143 13.28 16.14 -16.00
N ASP A 144 14.52 16.59 -16.02
CA ASP A 144 14.92 17.98 -15.78
C ASP A 144 15.94 18.46 -16.81
N ASP A 145 15.89 19.74 -17.19
CA ASP A 145 16.77 20.35 -18.19
C ASP A 145 17.80 21.34 -17.62
N THR A 146 17.98 21.35 -16.28
CA THR A 146 19.04 22.12 -15.62
C THR A 146 20.41 21.70 -16.13
N ASP A 147 21.33 22.64 -16.33
CA ASP A 147 22.73 22.31 -16.66
C ASP A 147 23.58 22.08 -15.39
N SER A 148 24.34 20.98 -15.32
CA SER A 148 25.39 20.79 -14.30
C SER A 148 26.72 20.37 -14.89
N VAL A 149 27.43 21.39 -15.38
CA VAL A 149 28.75 21.23 -16.00
C VAL A 149 29.76 20.61 -15.03
N GLY A 150 30.12 19.36 -15.27
CA GLY A 150 31.13 18.61 -14.51
C GLY A 150 30.57 17.60 -13.53
N GLU A 151 29.24 17.48 -13.40
CA GLU A 151 28.59 16.39 -12.67
C GLU A 151 27.85 15.46 -13.61
N TRP A 152 26.88 15.99 -14.36
CA TRP A 152 25.98 15.20 -15.23
C TRP A 152 25.57 15.92 -16.53
N GLY A 153 26.23 17.02 -16.89
CA GLY A 153 26.19 17.53 -18.28
C GLY A 153 25.21 18.66 -18.53
N THR A 154 24.68 18.71 -19.74
CA THR A 154 23.76 19.76 -20.26
C THR A 154 22.58 19.15 -21.03
N ASP A 155 22.39 17.86 -20.83
CA ASP A 155 21.35 17.03 -21.39
C ASP A 155 20.25 16.82 -20.34
N LEU A 156 19.16 16.19 -20.77
CA LEU A 156 17.99 16.00 -19.93
C LEU A 156 18.25 14.80 -19.02
N GLU A 157 18.03 14.95 -17.73
CA GLU A 157 18.32 13.92 -16.74
C GLU A 157 17.06 13.44 -16.01
N ILE A 158 17.00 12.14 -15.70
CA ILE A 158 15.98 11.58 -14.82
C ILE A 158 16.35 11.87 -13.38
N MET A 159 15.45 12.58 -12.72
CA MET A 159 15.52 12.91 -11.31
C MET A 159 14.66 11.98 -10.48
N TYR A 160 15.06 11.79 -9.23
CA TYR A 160 14.34 10.98 -8.26
C TYR A 160 14.32 11.66 -6.90
N ALA A 161 13.16 11.66 -6.23
CA ALA A 161 13.03 11.99 -4.82
C ALA A 161 12.05 11.05 -4.11
N ASN A 162 12.19 10.93 -2.80
CA ASN A 162 11.23 10.17 -2.00
C ASN A 162 10.83 10.88 -0.71
N ARG A 163 9.58 10.67 -0.30
CA ARG A 163 9.02 11.19 0.94
C ARG A 163 8.85 10.07 1.95
N THR A 164 9.47 10.23 3.10
CA THR A 164 9.30 9.35 4.26
C THR A 164 8.62 10.12 5.40
N GLY A 165 8.49 9.49 6.57
CA GLY A 165 8.06 10.19 7.80
C GLY A 165 8.97 11.37 8.20
N ALA A 166 10.19 11.45 7.66
CA ALA A 166 11.11 12.57 7.90
C ALA A 166 10.91 13.76 6.93
N GLY A 167 10.10 13.62 5.88
CA GLY A 167 9.96 14.58 4.79
C GLY A 167 10.53 14.07 3.48
N TRP A 168 10.65 14.99 2.50
CA TRP A 168 11.27 14.73 1.21
C TRP A 168 12.79 14.57 1.35
N SER A 169 13.36 13.65 0.58
CA SER A 169 14.78 13.64 0.28
C SER A 169 15.14 14.80 -0.65
N ASN A 170 16.43 15.11 -0.74
CA ASN A 170 16.92 15.87 -1.89
C ASN A 170 16.67 15.07 -3.17
N ALA A 171 16.51 15.79 -4.28
CA ALA A 171 16.49 15.18 -5.61
C ALA A 171 17.87 14.60 -5.95
N THR A 172 17.88 13.51 -6.71
CA THR A 172 19.10 12.87 -7.21
C THR A 172 18.93 12.45 -8.65
N VAL A 173 19.92 12.72 -9.49
CA VAL A 173 20.03 12.16 -10.84
C VAL A 173 20.20 10.64 -10.76
N ILE A 174 19.49 9.91 -11.64
CA ILE A 174 19.58 8.44 -11.73
C ILE A 174 19.92 7.90 -13.13
N SER A 175 19.91 8.75 -14.16
CA SER A 175 20.28 8.41 -15.54
C SER A 175 21.77 8.54 -15.80
N ASP A 176 22.44 9.51 -15.17
CA ASP A 176 23.90 9.66 -15.28
C ASP A 176 24.65 9.39 -13.96
N ASP A 177 25.96 9.21 -14.09
CA ASP A 177 26.91 9.13 -12.99
C ASP A 177 28.24 9.82 -13.34
N ALA A 178 29.18 9.82 -12.39
CA ALA A 178 30.48 10.48 -12.58
C ALA A 178 31.37 9.84 -13.68
N THR A 179 30.92 8.77 -14.35
CA THR A 179 31.61 8.22 -15.51
C THR A 179 31.28 8.96 -16.81
N GLY A 180 30.20 9.74 -16.84
CA GLY A 180 29.74 10.48 -18.01
C GLY A 180 29.48 9.55 -19.18
N TRP A 181 28.90 8.38 -18.90
CA TRP A 181 28.55 7.42 -19.93
C TRP A 181 27.29 7.85 -20.68
N ASN A 182 26.38 8.54 -19.97
CA ASN A 182 25.19 9.17 -20.52
C ASN A 182 25.61 10.54 -21.08
N ASP A 183 25.42 10.76 -22.38
CA ASP A 183 25.74 12.03 -23.06
C ASP A 183 24.61 12.52 -23.96
N GLY A 184 23.43 11.94 -23.78
CA GLY A 184 22.20 12.20 -24.51
C GLY A 184 20.99 12.26 -23.58
N SER A 185 19.98 12.99 -24.02
CA SER A 185 18.78 13.25 -23.23
C SER A 185 18.04 11.99 -22.77
N SER A 186 17.85 11.89 -21.46
CA SER A 186 16.95 10.98 -20.78
C SER A 186 15.58 11.62 -20.51
N LEU A 187 14.51 10.93 -20.89
CA LEU A 187 13.16 11.49 -21.00
C LEU A 187 12.07 10.49 -20.63
N TYR A 188 10.89 10.99 -20.26
CA TYR A 188 9.66 10.21 -20.08
C TYR A 188 9.81 9.03 -19.10
N PRO A 189 10.16 9.30 -17.83
CA PRO A 189 10.32 8.24 -16.86
C PRO A 189 8.99 7.59 -16.47
N ASP A 190 9.05 6.30 -16.10
CA ASP A 190 7.94 5.54 -15.51
C ASP A 190 8.49 4.74 -14.31
N ILE A 191 7.72 4.67 -13.21
CA ILE A 191 8.16 4.09 -11.94
C ILE A 191 7.20 3.01 -11.43
N ALA A 192 7.78 1.89 -10.99
CA ALA A 192 7.05 0.83 -10.29
C ALA A 192 7.83 0.34 -9.06
N ILE A 193 7.09 -0.20 -8.09
CA ILE A 193 7.68 -0.75 -6.86
C ILE A 193 7.28 -2.22 -6.72
N ASP A 194 8.26 -3.09 -6.52
CA ASP A 194 8.01 -4.53 -6.35
C ASP A 194 7.55 -4.88 -4.92
N GLY A 195 7.09 -6.12 -4.73
CA GLY A 195 6.62 -6.59 -3.42
C GLY A 195 7.70 -6.67 -2.33
N ASN A 196 8.98 -6.47 -2.67
CA ASN A 196 10.08 -6.38 -1.72
C ASN A 196 10.46 -4.93 -1.40
N GLY A 197 9.72 -3.94 -1.94
CA GLY A 197 10.01 -2.52 -1.78
C GLY A 197 11.15 -2.01 -2.68
N ASN A 198 11.58 -2.77 -3.69
CA ASN A 198 12.55 -2.26 -4.64
C ASN A 198 11.87 -1.28 -5.60
N VAL A 199 12.53 -0.17 -5.90
CA VAL A 199 12.09 0.81 -6.88
C VAL A 199 12.68 0.44 -8.25
N HIS A 200 11.83 0.44 -9.27
CA HIS A 200 12.15 0.17 -10.66
C HIS A 200 11.79 1.41 -11.47
N VAL A 201 12.75 1.96 -12.22
CA VAL A 201 12.52 3.12 -13.08
C VAL A 201 12.97 2.77 -14.49
N VAL A 202 12.17 3.15 -15.48
CA VAL A 202 12.52 3.07 -16.91
C VAL A 202 12.37 4.44 -17.54
N TRP A 203 13.13 4.72 -18.60
CA TRP A 203 13.06 5.98 -19.34
C TRP A 203 13.52 5.78 -20.79
N GLY A 204 13.21 6.73 -21.67
CA GLY A 204 13.77 6.82 -23.01
C GLY A 204 15.08 7.62 -22.98
N ASP A 205 16.09 7.19 -23.72
CA ASP A 205 17.44 7.75 -23.67
C ASP A 205 18.01 7.89 -25.08
N ALA A 206 18.77 8.95 -25.36
CA ALA A 206 19.34 9.25 -26.67
C ALA A 206 20.88 9.11 -26.72
N THR A 207 21.50 8.55 -25.69
CA THR A 207 22.94 8.31 -25.60
C THR A 207 23.38 7.26 -26.61
N ASN A 208 24.44 7.57 -27.35
CA ASN A 208 25.04 6.61 -28.26
C ASN A 208 25.80 5.54 -27.46
N GLY A 209 25.57 4.27 -27.77
CA GLY A 209 26.27 3.17 -27.10
C GLY A 209 26.62 2.02 -28.01
N GLU A 210 26.96 0.87 -27.43
CA GLU A 210 27.18 -0.37 -28.19
C GLU A 210 25.92 -0.83 -28.94
N TRP A 211 24.77 -0.32 -28.52
CA TRP A 211 23.45 -0.59 -29.09
C TRP A 211 23.10 0.25 -30.33
N GLY A 212 23.77 1.39 -30.57
CA GLY A 212 23.47 2.23 -31.74
C GLY A 212 23.51 3.72 -31.45
N SER A 213 22.77 4.46 -32.28
CA SER A 213 22.60 5.91 -32.23
C SER A 213 21.13 6.33 -32.32
N ASP A 214 20.23 5.36 -32.20
CA ASP A 214 18.81 5.58 -31.99
C ASP A 214 18.53 5.84 -30.50
N SER A 215 17.25 5.91 -30.12
CA SER A 215 16.88 6.09 -28.72
C SER A 215 16.44 4.76 -28.12
N GLU A 216 16.92 4.47 -26.91
CA GLU A 216 16.70 3.21 -26.21
C GLU A 216 15.81 3.39 -25.00
N ILE A 217 15.29 2.27 -24.49
CA ILE A 217 14.64 2.24 -23.18
C ILE A 217 15.65 1.75 -22.15
N MET A 218 15.98 2.61 -21.22
CA MET A 218 16.89 2.34 -20.12
C MET A 218 16.14 1.90 -18.86
N TYR A 219 16.86 1.29 -17.94
CA TYR A 219 16.31 0.75 -16.70
C TYR A 219 17.28 0.90 -15.54
N SER A 220 16.78 1.38 -14.40
CA SER A 220 17.52 1.40 -13.14
C SER A 220 16.70 0.83 -11.98
N LYS A 221 17.42 0.36 -10.96
CA LYS A 221 16.85 -0.25 -9.77
C LYS A 221 17.48 0.31 -8.51
N LYS A 222 16.65 0.78 -7.59
CA LYS A 222 17.04 1.04 -6.21
C LYS A 222 16.53 -0.06 -5.30
N SER A 223 17.44 -0.78 -4.64
CA SER A 223 17.05 -1.85 -3.72
C SER A 223 16.53 -1.28 -2.41
N ALA A 224 15.50 -1.91 -1.84
CA ALA A 224 15.04 -1.58 -0.50
C ALA A 224 16.18 -1.74 0.52
N PRO A 225 16.25 -0.90 1.57
CA PRO A 225 17.22 -1.11 2.63
C PRO A 225 17.01 -2.51 3.24
N SER A 226 18.08 -3.30 3.30
CA SER A 226 18.01 -4.61 3.92
C SER A 226 17.57 -4.43 5.38
N SER A 227 16.42 -5.01 5.75
CA SER A 227 16.10 -5.17 7.17
C SER A 227 17.30 -5.84 7.85
N PRO A 228 17.71 -5.44 9.07
CA PRO A 228 18.73 -6.16 9.80
C PRO A 228 18.28 -7.61 9.87
N GLN A 229 18.97 -8.50 9.16
CA GLN A 229 18.76 -9.91 9.38
C GLN A 229 19.17 -10.13 10.83
N THR A 230 18.20 -10.41 11.71
CA THR A 230 18.53 -11.19 12.90
C THR A 230 19.29 -12.38 12.37
N PRO A 231 20.55 -12.63 12.81
CA PRO A 231 21.28 -13.82 12.40
C PRO A 231 20.31 -14.97 12.52
N SER A 232 20.04 -15.67 11.40
CA SER A 232 19.25 -16.90 11.45
C SER A 232 19.84 -17.68 12.60
N GLU A 233 19.04 -18.02 13.62
CA GLU A 233 19.53 -18.88 14.70
C GLU A 233 20.16 -20.07 14.00
N GLU A 234 21.51 -20.12 14.00
CA GLU A 234 22.21 -21.27 13.50
C GLU A 234 21.64 -22.41 14.32
N SER A 235 20.97 -23.34 13.64
CA SER A 235 20.44 -24.52 14.29
C SER A 235 21.58 -25.09 15.11
N PRO A 236 21.45 -25.23 16.44
CA PRO A 236 22.59 -25.58 17.28
C PRO A 236 23.20 -26.87 16.73
N VAL A 237 24.45 -26.77 16.29
CA VAL A 237 25.23 -27.92 15.84
C VAL A 237 25.51 -28.76 17.08
N TYR A 238 24.66 -29.74 17.35
CA TYR A 238 24.92 -30.72 18.40
C TYR A 238 26.02 -31.67 17.92
N LEU A 239 27.25 -31.42 18.39
CA LEU A 239 28.34 -32.38 18.33
C LEU A 239 27.94 -33.61 19.15
N ILE A 240 27.62 -34.72 18.48
CA ILE A 240 27.41 -36.01 19.15
C ILE A 240 28.78 -36.59 19.50
N GLY A 241 29.26 -36.28 20.71
CA GLY A 241 30.37 -36.97 21.32
C GLY A 241 29.89 -38.33 21.84
N GLN A 242 30.38 -39.42 21.25
CA GLN A 242 30.15 -40.76 21.80
C GLN A 242 31.02 -40.92 23.05
N GLN A 243 30.42 -40.87 24.23
CA GLN A 243 31.03 -41.39 25.46
C GLN A 243 30.07 -42.40 26.08
N GLY A 244 30.59 -43.60 26.30
CA GLY A 244 29.80 -44.78 26.64
C GLY A 244 29.17 -44.73 28.04
N GLY A 245 28.10 -45.50 28.16
CA GLY A 245 27.64 -46.12 29.41
C GLY A 245 26.84 -45.22 30.35
N GLY A 246 25.51 -45.37 30.32
CA GLY A 246 24.62 -44.92 31.39
C GLY A 246 23.29 -44.37 30.86
N ASP A 247 22.19 -44.96 31.31
CA ASP A 247 20.82 -44.59 30.97
C ASP A 247 20.55 -43.08 31.08
N ILE A 248 20.04 -42.48 30.01
CA ILE A 248 19.27 -41.23 30.09
C ILE A 248 17.88 -41.43 29.49
N SER A 249 16.89 -41.35 30.38
CA SER A 249 15.47 -41.29 30.04
C SER A 249 15.08 -39.84 29.77
N SER A 250 14.95 -39.45 28.50
CA SER A 250 14.18 -38.25 28.10
C SER A 250 13.91 -38.24 26.60
N PHE A 251 12.73 -38.77 26.21
CA PHE A 251 12.16 -38.49 24.89
C PHE A 251 11.39 -37.17 24.96
N LEU A 252 11.96 -36.10 24.41
CA LEU A 252 11.20 -34.93 23.99
C LEU A 252 10.83 -35.12 22.51
N LEU A 253 9.53 -35.21 22.23
CA LEU A 253 8.99 -35.25 20.88
C LEU A 253 9.37 -33.97 20.14
N SER A 254 9.99 -34.11 18.97
CA SER A 254 9.94 -33.07 17.95
C SER A 254 8.52 -33.03 17.37
N PRO A 255 7.98 -31.85 16.99
CA PRO A 255 6.83 -31.82 16.10
C PRO A 255 7.33 -32.21 14.71
N LEU A 256 7.47 -33.52 14.46
CA LEU A 256 7.47 -34.04 13.10
C LEU A 256 6.09 -33.73 12.50
N GLY A 257 6.13 -33.06 11.36
CA GLY A 257 5.00 -32.38 10.76
C GLY A 257 3.73 -33.22 10.63
N LEU A 258 2.59 -32.56 10.78
CA LEU A 258 1.35 -33.04 10.20
C LEU A 258 1.47 -32.96 8.67
N GLY A 259 1.95 -34.03 8.06
CA GLY A 259 1.58 -34.38 6.71
C GLY A 259 0.17 -34.97 6.73
N ILE A 260 -0.82 -34.24 6.22
CA ILE A 260 -2.11 -34.83 5.85
C ILE A 260 -2.05 -35.11 4.36
N ILE A 261 -1.99 -36.39 3.98
CA ILE A 261 -2.38 -36.84 2.64
C ILE A 261 -3.62 -37.72 2.76
N ALA A 262 -4.70 -37.17 2.21
CA ALA A 262 -5.90 -37.77 1.62
C ALA A 262 -6.82 -38.68 2.46
N GLY A 263 -8.02 -38.17 2.71
CA GLY A 263 -9.24 -38.95 2.91
C GLY A 263 -10.45 -38.01 2.85
N PHE A 264 -11.34 -38.21 1.86
CA PHE A 264 -12.56 -37.42 1.69
C PHE A 264 -13.31 -37.22 3.01
N GLY A 265 -13.49 -35.96 3.41
CA GLY A 265 -14.24 -35.59 4.58
C GLY A 265 -14.06 -34.11 4.86
N ALA A 266 -14.80 -33.27 4.14
CA ALA A 266 -14.87 -31.85 4.46
C ALA A 266 -15.27 -31.71 5.94
N MET A 267 -14.32 -31.27 6.76
CA MET A 267 -14.57 -30.94 8.15
C MET A 267 -15.18 -29.54 8.16
N PHE A 268 -16.51 -29.48 8.14
CA PHE A 268 -17.23 -28.21 8.20
C PHE A 268 -17.19 -27.67 9.63
N LEU A 269 -16.45 -26.57 9.84
CA LEU A 269 -16.64 -25.74 11.01
C LEU A 269 -17.84 -24.84 10.76
N ILE A 270 -19.02 -25.22 11.26
CA ILE A 270 -20.18 -24.33 11.28
C ILE A 270 -19.95 -23.31 12.40
N LEU A 271 -19.48 -22.11 12.05
CA LEU A 271 -19.47 -20.99 12.97
C LEU A 271 -20.87 -20.37 13.00
N VAL A 272 -21.71 -20.76 13.96
CA VAL A 272 -22.96 -20.03 14.23
C VAL A 272 -22.61 -18.81 15.08
N VAL A 273 -22.43 -17.65 14.44
CA VAL A 273 -22.29 -16.37 15.16
C VAL A 273 -23.69 -15.87 15.50
N ILE A 274 -24.15 -16.13 16.72
CA ILE A 274 -25.34 -15.47 17.26
C ILE A 274 -24.90 -14.14 17.84
N VAL A 275 -25.09 -13.05 17.07
CA VAL A 275 -24.94 -11.69 17.62
C VAL A 275 -26.19 -11.36 18.43
N ILE A 276 -26.12 -11.54 19.74
CA ILE A 276 -27.17 -11.04 20.65
C ILE A 276 -26.92 -9.55 20.88
N ASN A 277 -27.62 -8.70 20.14
CA ASN A 277 -27.56 -7.25 20.35
C ASN A 277 -28.43 -6.89 21.58
N ASN A 278 -27.87 -7.01 22.78
CA ASN A 278 -28.57 -6.69 24.01
C ASN A 278 -28.26 -5.25 24.43
N ASN A 279 -29.16 -4.32 24.10
CA ASN A 279 -29.33 -3.10 24.88
C ASN A 279 -30.06 -3.38 26.21
N LYS A 280 -29.63 -4.42 26.94
CA LYS A 280 -30.04 -4.70 28.32
C LYS A 280 -28.85 -5.23 29.10
N THR A 281 -28.59 -4.51 30.19
CA THR A 281 -27.51 -4.60 31.16
C THR A 281 -27.13 -6.04 31.54
N ILE A 282 -25.82 -6.31 31.53
CA ILE A 282 -25.10 -7.57 31.84
C ILE A 282 -25.45 -8.23 33.21
N LYS A 283 -26.35 -7.65 34.01
CA LYS A 283 -26.68 -8.10 35.37
C LYS A 283 -27.65 -9.30 35.46
N GLU A 284 -28.41 -9.63 34.41
CA GLU A 284 -29.43 -10.71 34.46
C GLU A 284 -28.90 -12.10 34.00
N LEU A 285 -27.79 -12.16 33.26
CA LEU A 285 -27.29 -13.42 32.67
C LEU A 285 -26.56 -14.36 33.66
N LYS A 286 -26.25 -13.91 34.89
CA LYS A 286 -25.64 -14.78 35.92
C LYS A 286 -26.63 -15.73 36.63
N LYS A 287 -27.93 -15.66 36.32
CA LYS A 287 -28.95 -16.49 36.98
C LYS A 287 -29.39 -17.73 36.19
N ILE A 288 -28.98 -17.87 34.93
CA ILE A 288 -29.46 -18.93 34.01
C ILE A 288 -28.43 -20.07 33.82
N ILE A 289 -27.16 -19.89 34.21
CA ILE A 289 -26.18 -20.98 34.24
C ILE A 289 -26.19 -21.66 35.62
N LYS A 290 -27.26 -22.42 35.89
CA LYS A 290 -27.21 -23.56 36.82
C LYS A 290 -27.81 -24.75 36.08
N THR A 291 -26.97 -25.53 35.42
CA THR A 291 -27.37 -26.83 34.88
C THR A 291 -27.38 -27.84 36.03
N PRO A 292 -28.48 -28.58 36.26
CA PRO A 292 -28.48 -29.80 37.05
C PRO A 292 -28.48 -31.02 36.10
N THR A 293 -27.47 -31.88 36.19
CA THR A 293 -27.52 -33.26 35.67
C THR A 293 -26.44 -34.07 36.39
N SER A 294 -26.77 -34.72 37.50
CA SER A 294 -27.18 -36.14 37.59
C SER A 294 -26.12 -37.14 37.08
N LYS A 295 -25.34 -37.68 38.02
CA LYS A 295 -24.74 -39.02 37.92
C LYS A 295 -25.24 -39.87 39.09
N LYS A 296 -26.25 -40.70 38.81
CA LYS A 296 -26.44 -42.05 39.36
C LYS A 296 -26.06 -42.99 38.20
N SER A 297 -25.42 -44.15 38.34
CA SER A 297 -25.09 -45.00 39.49
C SER A 297 -24.23 -46.18 38.95
N ILE A 298 -23.44 -46.86 39.79
CA ILE A 298 -23.49 -48.33 40.13
C ILE A 298 -22.02 -48.81 40.07
N GLU A 299 -21.40 -49.63 40.91
CA GLU A 299 -21.60 -50.23 42.24
C GLU A 299 -20.24 -50.86 42.63
N LYS A 300 -20.05 -51.09 43.94
CA LYS A 300 -19.16 -52.07 44.61
C LYS A 300 -17.65 -51.88 44.53
#